data_AF-A0AAD9QGY8-F1
#
_entry.id   AF-A0AAD9QGY8-F1
#
_cell.length_a   1.000
_cell.length_b   1.000
_cell.length_c   1.000
_cell.angle_alpha   90.00
_cell.angle_beta   90.00
_cell.angle_gamma   90.00
#
_symmetry.space_group_name_H-M   'P 1'
#
loop_
_entity.id
_entity.type
_entity.pdbx_description
1 polymer ?
#
loop_
_entity_poly.entity_id
_entity_poly.type
_entity_poly.pdbx_seq_one_letter_code
_entity_poly.pdbx_strand_id
1 'polypeptide(L)'
;RKAVVRRIRNGVEHSEIARDDHYDFNFQEHLMLENEIHVASVRLIPRETLITECFYNTRDRNWVTTGGLGTTDEMCLAFLIYYPKVNFSKCISREGQAWKKWDDKYVKKDYEQLRKPTFWTKNNSQRLREAFKDTDQYYARCLSRADTALPGLAYKETKKPQIKIPYRPESLCAVSMATSIVPQCLGGIIALAFWVAIRGFTSMNKSVSIGKVVVVPPKLNDLVSSG
;
A
#
# COMPACT_ATOMS: atom_id res chain seq x y z
N ARG A 1 6.73 -9.98 -8.88
CA ARG A 1 6.49 -9.12 -7.69
C ARG A 1 5.19 -8.38 -7.97
N LYS A 2 4.71 -7.48 -7.12
CA LYS A 2 3.47 -6.74 -7.41
C LYS A 2 3.51 -5.34 -6.82
N ALA A 3 2.94 -4.38 -7.53
CA ALA A 3 2.80 -2.99 -7.09
C ALA A 3 1.36 -2.52 -7.33
N VAL A 4 0.78 -1.82 -6.36
CA VAL A 4 -0.60 -1.34 -6.44
C VAL A 4 -0.68 0.05 -5.84
N VAL A 5 -1.37 0.97 -6.51
CA VAL A 5 -1.72 2.29 -6.00
C VAL A 5 -3.22 2.35 -5.80
N ARG A 6 -3.65 2.44 -4.55
CA ARG A 6 -5.04 2.49 -4.12
C ARG A 6 -5.42 3.90 -3.72
N ARG A 7 -6.69 4.24 -3.87
CA ARG A 7 -7.24 5.52 -3.40
C ARG A 7 -8.41 5.27 -2.46
N ILE A 8 -8.41 5.99 -1.35
CA ILE A 8 -9.40 5.87 -0.28
C ILE A 8 -9.97 7.25 0.02
N ARG A 9 -11.29 7.35 0.10
CA ARG A 9 -12.00 8.57 0.48
C ARG A 9 -12.97 8.23 1.61
N ASN A 10 -12.84 8.87 2.76
CA ASN A 10 -13.69 8.61 3.95
C ASN A 10 -13.79 7.13 4.38
N GLY A 11 -12.72 6.36 4.16
CA GLY A 11 -12.68 4.93 4.47
C GLY A 11 -13.36 4.04 3.43
N VAL A 12 -13.82 4.60 2.31
CA VAL A 12 -14.25 3.85 1.14
C VAL A 12 -13.09 3.77 0.16
N GLU A 13 -12.70 2.56 -0.18
CA GLU A 13 -11.72 2.30 -1.24
C GLU A 13 -12.44 2.37 -2.59
N HIS A 14 -11.90 3.18 -3.50
CA HIS A 14 -12.40 3.29 -4.87
C HIS A 14 -11.56 2.45 -5.82
N SER A 15 -11.89 2.50 -7.12
CA SER A 15 -11.06 1.89 -8.16
C SER A 15 -9.60 2.31 -8.00
N GLU A 16 -8.73 1.32 -8.17
CA GLU A 16 -7.29 1.48 -8.05
C GLU A 16 -6.78 2.44 -9.13
N ILE A 17 -5.75 3.22 -8.80
CA ILE A 17 -5.12 4.12 -9.76
C ILE A 17 -4.26 3.31 -10.72
N ALA A 18 -3.45 2.41 -10.19
CA ALA A 18 -2.59 1.55 -10.98
C ALA A 18 -2.42 0.21 -10.28
N ARG A 19 -2.37 -0.86 -11.05
CA ARG A 19 -2.06 -2.21 -10.59
C ARG A 19 -1.11 -2.85 -11.59
N ASP A 20 -0.01 -3.37 -11.07
CA ASP A 20 0.88 -4.27 -11.79
C ASP A 20 1.09 -5.53 -10.96
N ASP A 21 0.47 -6.63 -11.40
CA ASP A 21 0.55 -7.93 -10.74
C ASP A 21 1.83 -8.71 -11.11
N HIS A 22 2.58 -8.25 -12.10
CA HIS A 22 3.79 -8.88 -12.62
C HIS A 22 5.00 -7.95 -12.61
N TYR A 23 5.01 -6.97 -11.70
CA TYR A 23 6.06 -5.97 -11.58
C TYR A 23 7.47 -6.58 -11.67
N ASP A 24 8.25 -6.07 -12.64
CA ASP A 24 9.65 -6.36 -12.88
C ASP A 24 10.47 -5.08 -12.74
N PHE A 25 11.51 -5.12 -11.91
CA PHE A 25 12.41 -3.98 -11.71
C PHE A 25 13.15 -3.60 -13.00
N ASN A 26 13.38 -4.54 -13.91
CA ASN A 26 14.08 -4.28 -15.18
C ASN A 26 13.16 -3.63 -16.23
N PHE A 27 11.86 -3.59 -15.99
CA PHE A 27 10.87 -3.03 -16.89
C PHE A 27 10.00 -2.01 -16.16
N GLN A 28 10.40 -0.74 -16.23
CA GLN A 28 9.70 0.37 -15.57
C GLN A 28 9.21 1.33 -16.65
N GLU A 29 7.90 1.36 -16.87
CA GLU A 29 7.27 2.24 -17.85
C GLU A 29 6.16 3.11 -17.24
N HIS A 30 5.75 4.13 -17.99
CA HIS A 30 4.59 4.93 -17.64
C HIS A 30 3.33 4.30 -18.25
N LEU A 31 2.42 3.86 -17.38
CA LEU A 31 1.11 3.39 -17.80
C LEU A 31 0.16 4.57 -17.94
N MET A 32 -0.38 4.77 -19.14
CA MET A 32 -1.47 5.72 -19.36
C MET A 32 -2.75 5.14 -18.76
N LEU A 33 -3.43 5.95 -17.94
CA LEU A 33 -4.72 5.58 -17.39
C LEU A 33 -5.79 5.63 -18.48
N GLU A 34 -6.66 4.62 -18.54
CA GLU A 34 -7.78 4.59 -19.49
C GLU A 34 -8.75 5.76 -19.27
N ASN A 35 -8.97 6.12 -18.00
CA ASN A 35 -9.80 7.24 -17.60
C ASN A 35 -9.04 8.15 -16.65
N GLU A 36 -9.26 9.46 -16.77
CA GLU A 36 -8.72 10.42 -15.81
C GLU A 36 -9.24 10.14 -14.40
N ILE A 37 -8.34 10.07 -13.43
CA ILE A 37 -8.70 9.93 -12.03
C ILE A 37 -8.51 11.27 -11.33
N HIS A 38 -9.63 11.92 -11.02
CA HIS A 38 -9.60 13.14 -10.21
C HIS A 38 -9.29 12.79 -8.76
N VAL A 39 -8.08 13.14 -8.32
CA VAL A 39 -7.69 13.05 -6.92
C VAL A 39 -8.16 14.31 -6.20
N ALA A 40 -9.19 14.17 -5.36
CA ALA A 40 -9.87 15.32 -4.78
C ALA A 40 -9.01 16.00 -3.70
N SER A 41 -8.60 17.24 -3.99
CA SER A 41 -7.88 18.12 -3.04
C SER A 41 -8.58 19.48 -2.83
N VAL A 42 -9.88 19.58 -3.15
CA VAL A 42 -10.67 20.81 -3.01
C VAL A 42 -11.22 20.93 -1.57
N ARG A 43 -11.30 22.17 -1.05
CA ARG A 43 -11.73 22.53 0.32
C ARG A 43 -13.03 21.85 0.79
N LEU A 44 -13.92 21.49 -0.13
CA LEU A 44 -15.24 20.91 0.14
C LEU A 44 -15.30 19.37 0.01
N ILE A 45 -14.23 18.75 -0.50
CA ILE A 45 -14.20 17.29 -0.71
C ILE A 45 -13.37 16.65 0.41
N PRO A 46 -13.82 15.54 1.01
CA PRO A 46 -13.04 14.83 2.01
C PRO A 46 -11.69 14.39 1.43
N ARG A 47 -10.62 14.60 2.20
CA ARG A 47 -9.25 14.29 1.78
C ARG A 47 -9.15 12.84 1.32
N GLU A 48 -8.70 12.66 0.09
CA GLU A 48 -8.31 11.35 -0.37
C GLU A 48 -6.98 10.92 0.24
N THR A 49 -6.82 9.62 0.38
CA THR A 49 -5.58 8.98 0.80
C THR A 49 -5.16 8.02 -0.29
N LEU A 50 -3.94 8.18 -0.77
CA LEU A 50 -3.29 7.26 -1.68
C LEU A 50 -2.50 6.25 -0.87
N ILE A 51 -2.61 4.97 -1.21
CA ILE A 51 -1.81 3.90 -0.60
C ILE A 51 -1.06 3.19 -1.71
N THR A 52 0.26 3.23 -1.66
CA THR A 52 1.14 2.42 -2.50
C THR A 52 1.50 1.15 -1.75
N GLU A 53 1.13 0.01 -2.29
CA GLU A 53 1.45 -1.32 -1.76
C GLU A 53 2.40 -2.05 -2.69
N CYS A 54 3.52 -2.51 -2.14
CA CYS A 54 4.52 -3.28 -2.86
C CYS A 54 4.65 -4.67 -2.24
N PHE A 55 4.71 -5.69 -3.07
CA PHE A 55 4.82 -7.09 -2.69
C PHE A 55 6.15 -7.63 -3.19
N TYR A 56 7.04 -7.89 -2.24
CA TYR A 56 8.40 -8.32 -2.50
C TYR A 56 8.53 -9.84 -2.44
N ASN A 57 9.53 -10.34 -3.16
CA ASN A 57 9.99 -11.71 -3.07
C ASN A 57 11.49 -11.67 -2.76
N THR A 58 11.87 -12.22 -1.61
CA THR A 58 13.24 -12.26 -1.10
C THR A 58 13.81 -13.69 -1.04
N ARG A 59 13.22 -14.64 -1.80
CA ARG A 59 13.62 -16.06 -1.81
C ARG A 59 15.08 -16.28 -2.23
N ASP A 60 15.56 -15.40 -3.09
CA ASP A 60 16.90 -15.32 -3.68
C ASP A 60 17.89 -14.54 -2.81
N ARG A 61 17.44 -13.93 -1.71
CA ARG A 61 18.28 -13.14 -0.81
C ARG A 61 18.74 -13.99 0.38
N ASN A 62 20.04 -13.93 0.67
CA ASN A 62 20.63 -14.61 1.83
C ASN A 62 20.51 -13.80 3.14
N TRP A 63 20.24 -12.50 3.01
CA TRP A 63 20.22 -11.55 4.12
C TRP A 63 18.93 -10.72 4.07
N VAL A 64 18.58 -10.09 5.19
CA VAL A 64 17.45 -9.16 5.22
C VAL A 64 17.67 -8.04 4.20
N THR A 65 16.60 -7.69 3.50
CA THR A 65 16.57 -6.59 2.55
C THR A 65 15.89 -5.39 3.19
N THR A 66 16.60 -4.27 3.27
CA THR A 66 16.13 -3.02 3.88
C THR A 66 15.63 -2.03 2.85
N GLY A 67 14.90 -1.00 3.30
CA GLY A 67 14.52 0.12 2.44
C GLY A 67 15.69 1.09 2.22
N GLY A 68 15.96 1.49 0.98
CA GLY A 68 17.12 2.33 0.67
C GLY A 68 17.26 2.62 -0.82
N LEU A 69 18.33 3.32 -1.20
CA LEU A 69 18.63 3.69 -2.60
C LEU A 69 19.63 2.73 -3.27
N GLY A 70 20.23 1.80 -2.50
CA GLY A 70 21.21 0.85 -3.02
C GLY A 70 20.58 -0.27 -3.86
N THR A 71 21.40 -0.93 -4.68
CA THR A 71 20.98 -2.09 -5.51
C THR A 71 20.61 -3.32 -4.68
N THR A 72 21.09 -3.38 -3.44
CA THR A 72 20.75 -4.41 -2.46
C THR A 72 19.57 -4.03 -1.57
N ASP A 73 19.06 -2.81 -1.69
CA ASP A 73 17.91 -2.32 -0.95
C ASP A 73 16.62 -2.44 -1.77
N GLU A 74 15.48 -2.24 -1.12
CA GLU A 74 14.17 -2.19 -1.76
C GLU A 74 13.58 -0.77 -1.68
N MET A 75 12.76 -0.43 -2.67
CA MET A 75 12.00 0.82 -2.71
C MET A 75 10.53 0.51 -2.98
N CYS A 76 9.62 1.23 -2.31
CA CYS A 76 8.20 1.21 -2.63
C CYS A 76 7.77 2.60 -3.10
N LEU A 77 7.78 2.82 -4.41
CA LEU A 77 7.51 4.12 -5.00
C LEU A 77 6.43 3.99 -6.06
N ALA A 78 5.64 5.06 -6.21
CA ALA A 78 4.72 5.24 -7.31
C ALA A 78 4.94 6.65 -7.88
N PHE A 79 5.32 6.73 -9.14
CA PHE A 79 5.49 7.99 -9.86
C PHE A 79 4.18 8.32 -10.58
N LEU A 80 3.44 9.29 -10.02
CA LEU A 80 2.17 9.73 -10.58
C LEU A 80 2.39 10.99 -11.42
N ILE A 81 1.97 10.94 -12.67
CA ILE A 81 1.91 12.11 -13.55
C ILE A 81 0.52 12.72 -13.41
N TYR A 82 0.45 14.01 -13.10
CA TYR A 82 -0.82 14.67 -12.78
C TYR A 82 -0.85 16.11 -13.30
N TYR A 83 -2.05 16.67 -13.40
CA TYR A 83 -2.33 18.07 -13.64
C TYR A 83 -3.51 18.54 -12.74
N PRO A 84 -3.70 19.86 -12.53
CA PRO A 84 -2.79 20.95 -12.88
C PRO A 84 -1.49 20.90 -12.07
N LYS A 85 -0.48 21.65 -12.52
CA LYS A 85 0.78 21.78 -11.80
C LYS A 85 0.54 22.47 -10.44
N VAL A 86 1.05 21.88 -9.36
CA VAL A 86 0.96 22.43 -8.00
C VAL A 86 2.33 22.42 -7.31
N ASN A 87 2.49 23.12 -6.18
CA ASN A 87 3.75 23.14 -5.42
C ASN A 87 3.97 21.85 -4.60
N PHE A 88 3.93 20.69 -5.26
CA PHE A 88 4.08 19.36 -4.67
C PHE A 88 5.11 18.55 -5.46
N SER A 89 6.04 17.92 -4.75
CA SER A 89 7.09 17.07 -5.34
C SER A 89 6.87 15.60 -5.00
N LYS A 90 6.92 15.26 -3.72
CA LYS A 90 6.80 13.88 -3.25
C LYS A 90 6.26 13.80 -1.83
N CYS A 91 5.61 12.70 -1.51
CA CYS A 91 5.34 12.30 -0.14
C CYS A 91 5.98 10.93 0.12
N ILE A 92 6.54 10.78 1.30
CA ILE A 92 7.06 9.51 1.81
C ILE A 92 6.43 9.24 3.17
N SER A 93 6.26 7.96 3.48
CA SER A 93 5.81 7.53 4.80
C SER A 93 6.65 6.40 5.34
N ARG A 94 6.77 6.33 6.65
CA ARG A 94 7.36 5.18 7.33
C ARG A 94 6.67 4.91 8.65
N GLU A 95 6.68 3.65 9.05
CA GLU A 95 6.24 3.22 10.37
C GLU A 95 7.43 3.24 11.32
N GLY A 96 7.43 4.15 12.29
CA GLY A 96 8.52 4.26 13.26
C GLY A 96 8.18 3.69 14.63
N GLN A 97 6.91 3.76 15.06
CA GLN A 97 6.51 3.32 16.40
C GLN A 97 6.45 1.79 16.50
N ALA A 98 5.88 1.11 15.50
CA ALA A 98 5.92 -0.36 15.51
C ALA A 98 7.33 -0.89 15.38
N TRP A 99 8.15 -0.29 14.52
CA TRP A 99 9.55 -0.66 14.41
C TRP A 99 10.24 -0.56 15.77
N LYS A 100 10.12 0.57 16.46
CA LYS A 100 10.72 0.77 17.78
C LYS A 100 10.24 -0.26 18.80
N LYS A 101 8.92 -0.49 18.91
CA LYS A 101 8.35 -1.48 19.85
C LYS A 101 8.82 -2.91 19.55
N TRP A 102 8.92 -3.26 18.27
CA TRP A 102 9.40 -4.57 17.84
C TRP A 102 10.90 -4.70 18.07
N ASP A 103 11.67 -3.66 17.74
CA ASP A 103 13.11 -3.58 17.96
C ASP A 103 13.43 -3.75 19.45
N ASP A 104 12.83 -2.97 20.34
CA ASP A 104 13.04 -3.06 21.79
C ASP A 104 12.74 -4.47 22.35
N LYS A 105 11.80 -5.20 21.76
CA LYS A 105 11.39 -6.54 22.20
C LYS A 105 12.25 -7.66 21.64
N TYR A 106 12.56 -7.64 20.34
CA TYR A 106 13.18 -8.76 19.64
C TYR A 106 14.64 -8.52 19.26
N VAL A 107 15.03 -7.26 19.04
CA VAL A 107 16.36 -6.86 18.55
C VAL A 107 17.24 -6.24 19.61
N LYS A 108 16.66 -5.47 20.54
CA LYS A 108 17.36 -4.83 21.64
C LYS A 108 18.55 -3.98 21.15
N LYS A 109 18.43 -3.37 19.97
CA LYS A 109 19.47 -2.59 19.28
C LYS A 109 20.72 -3.36 18.87
N ASP A 110 20.74 -4.69 18.97
CA ASP A 110 21.81 -5.52 18.36
C ASP A 110 21.48 -5.76 16.88
N TYR A 111 21.73 -4.75 16.03
CA TYR A 111 21.38 -4.83 14.62
C TYR A 111 22.20 -5.87 13.82
N GLU A 112 23.33 -6.34 14.36
CA GLU A 112 24.12 -7.41 13.72
C GLU A 112 23.34 -8.73 13.65
N GLN A 113 22.39 -8.95 14.57
CA GLN A 113 21.54 -10.12 14.52
C GLN A 113 20.58 -10.11 13.33
N LEU A 114 20.18 -8.93 12.83
CA LEU A 114 19.30 -8.81 11.65
C LEU A 114 19.99 -9.31 10.39
N ARG A 115 21.33 -9.28 10.37
CA ARG A 115 22.12 -9.87 9.31
C ARG A 115 22.25 -11.39 9.45
N LYS A 116 21.84 -12.03 10.55
CA LYS A 116 21.98 -13.48 10.70
C LYS A 116 20.72 -14.19 10.14
N PRO A 117 20.84 -15.12 9.17
CA PRO A 117 19.69 -15.83 8.62
C PRO A 117 18.92 -16.62 9.70
N THR A 118 19.63 -17.08 10.73
CA THR A 118 19.07 -17.80 11.88
C THR A 118 18.12 -16.95 12.73
N PHE A 119 18.26 -15.61 12.70
CA PHE A 119 17.34 -14.72 13.38
C PHE A 119 15.96 -14.68 12.70
N TRP A 120 15.91 -14.81 11.37
CA TRP A 120 14.68 -14.70 10.57
C TRP A 120 13.89 -16.02 10.52
N THR A 121 13.42 -16.45 11.69
CA THR A 121 12.46 -17.56 11.79
C THR A 121 11.08 -17.15 11.27
N LYS A 122 10.21 -18.14 10.99
CA LYS A 122 8.80 -17.89 10.64
C LYS A 122 8.10 -17.06 11.72
N ASN A 123 8.38 -17.34 12.99
CA ASN A 123 7.84 -16.59 14.12
C ASN A 123 8.30 -15.12 14.10
N ASN A 124 9.61 -14.85 14.03
CA ASN A 124 10.12 -13.47 14.07
C ASN A 124 9.61 -12.63 12.89
N SER A 125 9.59 -13.24 11.69
CA SER A 125 9.05 -12.60 10.48
C SER A 125 7.56 -12.31 10.60
N GLN A 126 6.79 -13.22 11.20
CA GLN A 126 5.37 -13.03 11.45
C GLN A 126 5.12 -11.93 12.49
N ARG A 127 5.88 -11.91 13.59
CA ARG A 127 5.77 -10.86 14.63
C ARG A 127 6.08 -9.47 14.10
N LEU A 128 7.04 -9.35 13.19
CA LEU A 128 7.31 -8.09 12.51
C LEU A 128 6.10 -7.66 11.67
N ARG A 129 5.53 -8.58 10.89
CA ARG A 129 4.34 -8.29 10.08
C ARG A 129 3.14 -7.86 10.92
N GLU A 130 2.89 -8.55 12.04
CA GLU A 130 1.84 -8.21 13.01
C GLU A 130 2.07 -6.82 13.58
N ALA A 131 3.30 -6.50 14.01
CA ALA A 131 3.62 -5.18 14.54
C ALA A 131 3.27 -4.05 13.57
N PHE A 132 3.60 -4.17 12.28
CA PHE A 132 3.26 -3.18 11.25
C PHE A 132 1.77 -3.16 10.87
N LYS A 133 1.05 -4.27 11.12
CA LYS A 133 -0.40 -4.35 10.88
C LYS A 133 -1.17 -3.63 11.98
N ASP A 134 -0.78 -3.86 13.23
CA ASP A 134 -1.47 -3.42 14.45
C ASP A 134 -1.25 -1.94 14.78
N THR A 135 -0.48 -1.19 13.97
CA THR A 135 -0.32 0.25 14.18
C THR A 135 -1.46 1.07 13.62
N ASP A 136 -1.86 2.06 14.41
CA ASP A 136 -2.84 3.07 14.03
C ASP A 136 -2.19 4.35 13.52
N GLN A 137 -0.86 4.47 13.54
CA GLN A 137 -0.15 5.71 13.24
C GLN A 137 1.07 5.47 12.35
N TYR A 138 1.42 6.43 11.51
CA TYR A 138 2.65 6.42 10.71
C TYR A 138 3.22 7.84 10.62
N TYR A 139 4.51 7.96 10.29
CA TYR A 139 5.14 9.24 10.01
C TYR A 139 5.02 9.56 8.52
N ALA A 140 4.45 10.72 8.20
CA ALA A 140 4.35 11.23 6.84
C ALA A 140 5.26 12.44 6.65
N ARG A 141 5.96 12.52 5.53
CA ARG A 141 6.66 13.73 5.08
C ARG A 141 6.30 14.03 3.64
N CYS A 142 5.78 15.22 3.38
CA CYS A 142 5.49 15.71 2.05
C CYS A 142 6.32 16.95 1.75
N LEU A 143 6.90 16.99 0.55
CA LEU A 143 7.82 18.02 0.11
C LEU A 143 7.24 18.84 -1.04
N SER A 144 7.54 20.13 -1.01
CA SER A 144 7.32 21.07 -2.10
C SER A 144 8.32 20.82 -3.24
N ARG A 145 8.19 21.55 -4.34
CA ARG A 145 9.16 21.50 -5.45
C ARG A 145 10.53 22.08 -5.11
N ALA A 146 10.63 22.86 -4.04
CA ALA A 146 11.88 23.39 -3.49
C ALA A 146 12.50 22.46 -2.43
N ASP A 147 12.05 21.20 -2.33
CA ASP A 147 12.45 20.21 -1.31
C ASP A 147 12.22 20.66 0.15
N THR A 148 11.39 21.68 0.35
CA THR A 148 10.95 22.11 1.69
C THR A 148 9.72 21.32 2.13
N ALA A 149 9.62 21.02 3.42
CA ALA A 149 8.44 20.33 3.95
C ALA A 149 7.22 21.24 3.83
N LEU A 150 6.11 20.71 3.30
CA LEU A 150 4.86 21.45 3.21
C LEU A 150 4.30 21.74 4.62
N PRO A 151 3.58 22.87 4.81
CA PRO A 151 3.03 23.23 6.11
C PRO A 151 2.22 22.10 6.74
N GLY A 152 2.55 21.73 7.97
CA GLY A 152 1.87 20.65 8.70
C GLY A 152 2.20 19.23 8.25
N LEU A 153 3.18 19.03 7.35
CA LEU A 153 3.57 17.74 6.77
C LEU A 153 5.07 17.43 6.91
N ALA A 154 5.71 17.90 7.99
CA ALA A 154 7.12 17.66 8.32
C ALA A 154 7.27 16.51 9.35
N TYR A 155 7.27 15.26 8.90
CA TYR A 155 7.32 14.06 9.77
C TYR A 155 6.27 14.06 10.87
N LYS A 156 5.02 14.39 10.49
CA LYS A 156 3.92 14.41 11.44
C LYS A 156 3.40 12.99 11.66
N GLU A 157 3.24 12.61 12.92
CA GLU A 157 2.48 11.41 13.29
C GLU A 157 1.04 11.56 12.83
N THR A 158 0.62 10.64 11.96
CA THR A 158 -0.67 10.68 11.28
C THR A 158 -1.37 9.35 11.49
N LYS A 159 -2.70 9.38 11.69
CA LYS A 159 -3.49 8.15 11.79
C LYS A 159 -3.47 7.40 10.46
N LYS A 160 -3.22 6.09 10.52
CA LYS A 160 -3.29 5.18 9.39
C LYS A 160 -4.72 5.18 8.83
N PRO A 161 -4.89 5.30 7.51
CA PRO A 161 -6.20 5.21 6.88
C PRO A 161 -6.78 3.82 7.12
N GLN A 162 -8.05 3.80 7.55
CA GLN A 162 -8.79 2.57 7.75
C GLN A 162 -9.71 2.35 6.55
N ILE A 163 -9.55 1.21 5.87
CA ILE A 163 -10.47 0.79 4.80
C ILE A 163 -11.68 0.17 5.48
N LYS A 164 -12.79 0.91 5.53
CA LYS A 164 -14.07 0.45 6.06
C LYS A 164 -14.86 -0.32 5.01
N ILE A 165 -14.83 0.16 3.76
CA ILE A 165 -15.53 -0.45 2.63
C ILE A 165 -14.47 -0.72 1.56
N PRO A 166 -14.06 -1.98 1.34
CA PRO A 166 -13.08 -2.33 0.33
C PRO A 166 -13.69 -2.20 -1.06
N TYR A 167 -12.86 -1.85 -2.04
CA TYR A 167 -13.29 -1.81 -3.43
C TYR A 167 -13.54 -3.24 -3.90
N ARG A 168 -14.72 -3.47 -4.47
CA ARG A 168 -15.03 -4.70 -5.19
C ARG A 168 -15.15 -4.32 -6.66
N PRO A 169 -14.26 -4.81 -7.53
CA PRO A 169 -14.50 -4.66 -8.96
C PRO A 169 -15.85 -5.29 -9.26
N GLU A 170 -16.63 -4.64 -10.12
CA GLU A 170 -17.87 -5.25 -10.61
C GLU A 170 -17.50 -6.62 -11.16
N SER A 171 -18.17 -7.67 -10.68
CA SER A 171 -18.05 -8.97 -11.31
C SER A 171 -18.47 -8.75 -12.75
N LEU A 172 -17.60 -9.09 -13.71
CA LEU A 172 -18.02 -9.30 -15.08
C LEU A 172 -19.18 -10.28 -14.99
N CYS A 173 -20.43 -9.80 -15.12
CA CYS A 173 -21.53 -10.69 -15.36
C CYS A 173 -21.09 -11.48 -16.59
N ALA A 174 -20.95 -12.80 -16.44
CA ALA A 174 -20.83 -13.65 -17.60
C ALA A 174 -22.10 -13.39 -18.42
N VAL A 175 -21.99 -12.58 -19.46
CA VAL A 175 -23.00 -12.51 -20.50
C VAL A 175 -22.90 -13.86 -21.18
N SER A 176 -23.56 -14.85 -20.60
CA SER A 176 -23.94 -16.03 -21.33
C SER A 176 -24.80 -15.51 -22.47
N MET A 177 -24.26 -15.58 -23.69
CA MET A 177 -25.03 -15.41 -24.91
C MET A 177 -26.04 -16.57 -24.96
N ALA A 178 -27.08 -16.47 -24.16
CA ALA A 178 -28.23 -17.34 -24.18
C ALA A 178 -29.45 -16.43 -24.25
N THR A 179 -30.02 -16.40 -25.45
CA THR A 179 -31.32 -15.86 -25.79
C THR A 179 -32.38 -16.23 -24.75
N SER A 180 -32.80 -15.29 -23.90
CA SER A 180 -34.21 -14.91 -23.70
C SER A 180 -34.35 -14.02 -22.46
N ILE A 181 -35.28 -13.08 -22.58
CA ILE A 181 -35.68 -12.03 -21.64
C ILE A 181 -36.01 -12.60 -20.24
N VAL A 182 -35.37 -12.08 -19.19
CA VAL A 182 -35.93 -11.45 -17.95
C VAL A 182 -34.77 -11.29 -16.93
N PRO A 183 -34.47 -10.08 -16.41
CA PRO A 183 -33.51 -9.89 -15.33
C PRO A 183 -34.21 -10.05 -13.97
N GLN A 184 -33.84 -11.06 -13.19
CA GLN A 184 -34.13 -11.11 -11.75
C GLN A 184 -32.82 -11.10 -10.97
N CYS A 185 -32.37 -9.89 -10.61
CA CYS A 185 -31.53 -9.70 -9.44
C CYS A 185 -32.41 -9.87 -8.20
N LEU A 186 -32.47 -11.07 -7.63
CA LEU A 186 -33.04 -11.32 -6.30
C LEU A 186 -31.93 -11.76 -5.36
N GLY A 187 -31.67 -10.91 -4.37
CA GLY A 187 -30.80 -11.21 -3.25
C GLY A 187 -31.30 -12.42 -2.46
N GLY A 188 -30.36 -13.21 -1.94
CA GLY A 188 -30.65 -14.35 -1.09
C GLY A 188 -29.38 -14.86 -0.43
N ILE A 189 -29.14 -14.40 0.79
CA ILE A 189 -28.20 -14.99 1.73
C ILE A 189 -28.71 -16.39 2.08
N ILE A 190 -28.10 -17.46 1.56
CA ILE A 190 -28.03 -18.76 2.24
C ILE A 190 -26.73 -19.45 1.79
N ALA A 191 -25.68 -19.39 2.61
CA ALA A 191 -24.58 -20.34 2.52
C ALA A 191 -24.55 -21.15 3.82
N LEU A 192 -25.30 -22.25 3.80
CA LEU A 192 -25.19 -23.33 4.76
C LEU A 192 -23.75 -23.86 4.75
N ALA A 193 -23.19 -24.00 5.95
CA ALA A 193 -21.89 -24.57 6.18
C ALA A 193 -21.81 -26.00 5.66
N PHE A 194 -20.79 -26.29 4.84
CA PHE A 194 -20.25 -27.63 4.68
C PHE A 194 -18.76 -27.60 4.98
N TRP A 195 -18.41 -28.21 6.11
CA TRP A 195 -17.06 -28.66 6.43
C TRP A 195 -16.71 -29.84 5.51
N VAL A 196 -15.70 -29.67 4.65
CA VAL A 196 -14.87 -30.79 4.19
C VAL A 196 -13.42 -30.39 4.40
N ALA A 197 -12.76 -31.15 5.27
CA ALA A 197 -11.35 -31.05 5.56
C ALA A 197 -10.52 -31.40 4.31
N ILE A 198 -9.81 -30.42 3.75
CA ILE A 198 -8.64 -30.70 2.92
C ILE A 198 -7.41 -30.57 3.82
N ARG A 199 -6.97 -31.71 4.36
CA ARG A 199 -5.59 -31.87 4.82
C ARG A 199 -4.69 -31.83 3.59
N GLY A 200 -3.67 -30.97 3.64
CA GLY A 200 -2.44 -31.13 2.86
C GLY A 200 -2.37 -30.35 1.56
N PHE A 201 -2.04 -29.06 1.66
CA PHE A 201 -1.05 -28.50 0.74
C PHE A 201 0.19 -28.12 1.55
N THR A 202 1.22 -28.92 1.35
CA THR A 202 2.59 -28.67 1.77
C THR A 202 3.15 -27.45 1.04
N SER A 203 3.92 -26.66 1.79
CA SER A 203 4.92 -25.69 1.31
C SER A 203 4.44 -24.47 0.52
N MET A 204 4.28 -23.35 1.22
CA MET A 204 4.77 -22.06 0.73
C MET A 204 5.75 -21.50 1.76
N ASN A 205 6.92 -22.12 1.84
CA ASN A 205 8.07 -21.53 2.51
C ASN A 205 8.63 -20.37 1.67
N LYS A 206 9.02 -19.31 2.39
CA LYS A 206 9.70 -18.07 1.96
C LYS A 206 8.79 -16.92 1.44
N SER A 207 8.36 -16.14 2.44
CA SER A 207 8.24 -14.67 2.55
C SER A 207 7.81 -13.84 1.33
N VAL A 208 6.53 -13.48 1.29
CA VAL A 208 6.06 -12.25 0.62
C VAL A 208 6.10 -11.11 1.63
N SER A 209 7.09 -10.22 1.56
CA SER A 209 7.11 -9.00 2.39
C SER A 209 6.22 -7.94 1.74
N ILE A 210 5.40 -7.25 2.52
CA ILE A 210 4.52 -6.19 2.03
C ILE A 210 5.07 -4.86 2.52
N GLY A 211 5.50 -4.00 1.59
CA GLY A 211 5.73 -2.59 1.87
C GLY A 211 4.43 -1.82 1.65
N LYS A 212 4.00 -1.04 2.64
CA LYS A 212 2.88 -0.11 2.47
C LYS A 212 3.38 1.31 2.71
N VAL A 213 3.24 2.16 1.70
CA VAL A 213 3.46 3.60 1.79
C VAL A 213 2.10 4.27 1.72
N VAL A 214 1.76 5.01 2.76
CA VAL A 214 0.51 5.75 2.84
C VAL A 214 0.82 7.23 2.62
N VAL A 215 0.17 7.80 1.62
CA VAL A 215 0.29 9.21 1.27
C VAL A 215 -1.08 9.84 1.36
N VAL A 216 -1.26 10.78 2.28
CA VAL A 216 -2.40 11.69 2.22
C VAL A 216 -1.96 12.92 1.45
N PRO A 217 -2.43 13.14 0.20
CA PRO A 217 -2.12 14.35 -0.52
C PRO A 217 -2.35 15.63 0.33
N PRO A 218 -1.45 16.62 0.23
CA PRO A 218 -1.64 17.95 0.81
C PRO A 218 -2.91 18.61 0.24
N LYS A 219 -3.57 19.47 1.02
CA LYS A 219 -4.72 20.23 0.52
C LYS A 219 -4.24 21.18 -0.57
N LEU A 220 -5.08 21.44 -1.58
CA LEU A 220 -4.73 22.35 -2.67
C LEU A 220 -4.29 23.73 -2.15
N ASN A 221 -4.95 24.26 -1.12
CA ASN A 221 -4.58 25.56 -0.53
C ASN A 221 -3.19 25.55 0.15
N ASP A 222 -2.70 24.40 0.62
CA ASP A 222 -1.34 24.26 1.17
C ASP A 222 -0.28 24.19 0.06
N LEU A 223 -0.72 23.93 -1.18
CA LEU A 223 0.10 23.86 -2.40
C LEU A 223 0.03 25.15 -3.22
N VAL A 224 -0.92 26.03 -2.91
CA VAL A 224 -1.09 27.35 -3.50
C VAL A 224 -0.57 28.37 -2.48
N SER A 225 0.75 28.43 -2.30
CA SER A 225 1.39 29.52 -1.57
C SER A 225 2.00 30.52 -2.57
N SER A 226 1.34 31.68 -2.70
CA SER A 226 1.82 32.98 -3.20
C SER A 226 2.79 32.97 -4.39
N GLY A 227 2.22 33.17 -5.58
CA GLY A 227 2.89 33.47 -6.84
C GLY A 227 1.88 33.47 -7.96
#